data_AF-A0A1F8AQQ2-F1
#
_entry.id   AF-A0A1F8AQQ2-F1
#
_cell.length_a   1.000
_cell.length_b   1.000
_cell.length_c   1.000
_cell.angle_alpha   90.00
_cell.angle_beta   90.00
_cell.angle_gamma   90.00
#
_symmetry.space_group_name_H-M   'P 1'
#
loop_
_entity.id
_entity.type
_entity.pdbx_description
1 polymer ?
#
loop_
_entity_poly.entity_id
_entity_poly.type
_entity_poly.pdbx_seq_one_letter_code
_entity_poly.pdbx_strand_id
1 'polypeptide(L)'
;MEDKNTEIPKISRRDFLKLGVAAVAGAAAGYAARRLEIKPETVGSPEIELKPSVRVLDFFDIDQAKDKYFQNNFPSNFSEEDSWQEMGVSDPSTREGLLRAVPKDENQAKLLMMALFRHRYQNHGKDVVAVMEKVSGLASPDQKIASPSRVSIAGAVEFGRLEYDDIGNPTIHVTLSPDVIDRLVSETPESVINMSFELGDFSLTYSLYERKLKHPEMGRQGPSTITVGEKTSYRDYQGNDITEEEYNEISRKMNETEVFLHDPSERDVRFLDGYAGSSTYQNLSKLTEVARKHPEKMFVAAGGNPTYLKGLKIPDIREARAKFEKQGLWPGNLIIVGFQARESGFVGQASYGADIYVADKDLEDLGFSGASSYATPVVTEITRGLIDNGLKTHKQVREGLVALTQAAEAWEGSEKVEYPLLDFGKVKSSFVSSSQNK
;
A
#
# COMPACT_ATOMS: atom_id res chain seq x y z
N MET A 1 -18.20 30.95 2.30
CA MET A 1 -19.55 30.44 1.99
C MET A 1 -19.45 29.86 0.58
N GLU A 2 -19.44 28.57 0.30
CA GLU A 2 -19.76 27.35 1.05
C GLU A 2 -18.70 26.29 0.74
N ASP A 3 -18.37 25.46 1.73
CA ASP A 3 -17.59 24.24 1.58
C ASP A 3 -18.35 23.24 0.70
N LYS A 4 -17.70 22.70 -0.33
CA LYS A 4 -18.16 21.49 -1.01
C LYS A 4 -17.20 20.34 -0.72
N ASN A 5 -17.65 19.50 0.20
CA ASN A 5 -17.18 18.15 0.48
C ASN A 5 -16.88 17.38 -0.81
N THR A 6 -15.65 16.90 -0.91
CA THR A 6 -15.25 15.76 -1.72
C THR A 6 -15.88 14.50 -1.15
N GLU A 7 -17.08 14.13 -1.63
CA GLU A 7 -17.68 12.82 -1.33
C GLU A 7 -16.89 11.70 -2.03
N ILE A 8 -16.26 10.86 -1.22
CA ILE A 8 -15.71 9.56 -1.61
C ILE A 8 -16.89 8.64 -2.00
N PRO A 9 -16.79 7.86 -3.10
CA PRO A 9 -17.89 6.98 -3.52
C PRO A 9 -18.24 5.94 -2.43
N LYS A 10 -19.51 5.92 -2.03
CA LYS A 10 -20.08 5.01 -1.02
C LYS A 10 -20.02 3.54 -1.49
N ILE A 11 -19.38 2.68 -0.70
CA ILE A 11 -19.34 1.22 -0.91
C ILE A 11 -20.73 0.63 -0.66
N SER A 12 -21.24 -0.17 -1.58
CA SER A 12 -22.49 -0.92 -1.38
C SER A 12 -22.23 -2.20 -0.57
N ARG A 13 -23.15 -2.56 0.33
CA ARG A 13 -23.13 -3.80 1.13
C ARG A 13 -22.94 -5.08 0.27
N ARG A 14 -23.31 -5.02 -1.01
CA ARG A 14 -23.28 -6.15 -1.94
C ARG A 14 -21.90 -6.39 -2.52
N ASP A 15 -21.10 -5.33 -2.68
CA ASP A 15 -19.71 -5.42 -3.16
C ASP A 15 -18.77 -5.94 -2.05
N PHE A 16 -19.08 -5.61 -0.80
CA PHE A 16 -18.40 -6.14 0.39
C PHE A 16 -18.54 -7.67 0.55
N LEU A 17 -19.73 -8.23 0.28
CA LEU A 17 -20.01 -9.67 0.44
C LEU A 17 -19.27 -10.56 -0.57
N LYS A 18 -18.89 -10.03 -1.75
CA LYS A 18 -18.19 -10.80 -2.79
C LYS A 18 -16.69 -10.96 -2.53
N LEU A 19 -16.09 -10.06 -1.77
CA LEU A 19 -14.67 -10.13 -1.36
C LEU A 19 -14.42 -11.19 -0.28
N GLY A 20 -15.46 -11.63 0.45
CA GLY A 20 -15.32 -12.53 1.60
C GLY A 20 -15.02 -13.99 1.28
N VAL A 21 -15.30 -14.49 0.07
CA VAL A 21 -15.24 -15.95 -0.18
C VAL A 21 -13.79 -16.48 -0.33
N ALA A 22 -12.83 -15.63 -0.71
CA ALA A 22 -11.42 -16.03 -0.80
C ALA A 22 -10.65 -15.88 0.54
N ALA A 23 -11.06 -14.94 1.40
CA ALA A 23 -10.41 -14.66 2.69
C ALA A 23 -10.65 -15.76 3.76
N VAL A 24 -11.79 -16.46 3.68
CA VAL A 24 -12.27 -17.43 4.68
C VAL A 24 -11.36 -18.66 4.80
N ALA A 25 -10.67 -19.07 3.73
CA ALA A 25 -9.78 -20.23 3.79
C ALA A 25 -8.42 -19.92 4.46
N GLY A 26 -7.94 -18.67 4.36
CA GLY A 26 -6.66 -18.23 4.93
C GLY A 26 -6.73 -17.88 6.42
N ALA A 27 -7.82 -17.23 6.85
CA ALA A 27 -8.02 -16.83 8.24
C ALA A 27 -8.11 -18.02 9.20
N ALA A 28 -8.79 -19.10 8.80
CA ALA A 28 -8.93 -20.31 9.61
C ALA A 28 -7.59 -21.05 9.82
N ALA A 29 -6.68 -21.03 8.83
CA ALA A 29 -5.39 -21.72 8.91
C ALA A 29 -4.38 -20.98 9.82
N GLY A 30 -4.30 -19.65 9.71
CA GLY A 30 -3.44 -18.83 10.58
C GLY A 30 -3.90 -18.81 12.04
N TYR A 31 -5.22 -18.82 12.27
CA TYR A 31 -5.80 -18.82 13.62
C TYR A 31 -5.72 -20.19 14.30
N ALA A 32 -5.90 -21.29 13.56
CA ALA A 32 -5.76 -22.65 14.11
C ALA A 32 -4.30 -22.97 14.51
N ALA A 33 -3.31 -22.47 13.76
CA ALA A 33 -1.89 -22.62 14.12
C ALA A 33 -1.50 -21.85 15.41
N ARG A 34 -2.24 -20.79 15.75
CA ARG A 34 -2.05 -20.01 16.99
C ARG A 34 -2.73 -20.65 18.21
N ARG A 35 -3.74 -21.51 18.00
CA ARG A 35 -4.50 -22.23 19.05
C ARG A 35 -4.02 -23.65 19.31
N LEU A 36 -3.45 -24.32 18.30
CA LEU A 36 -2.77 -25.58 18.47
C LEU A 36 -1.33 -25.25 18.88
N GLU A 37 -0.93 -25.59 20.11
CA GLU A 37 0.43 -25.44 20.64
C GLU A 37 1.49 -26.29 19.89
N ILE A 38 1.47 -26.27 18.55
CA ILE A 38 2.55 -26.75 17.73
C ILE A 38 3.68 -25.76 17.93
N LYS A 39 4.55 -26.04 18.91
CA LYS A 39 5.84 -25.38 19.01
C LYS A 39 6.53 -25.57 17.67
N PRO A 40 6.67 -24.54 16.83
CA PRO A 40 7.64 -24.63 15.75
C PRO A 40 8.98 -24.77 16.46
N GLU A 41 9.81 -25.73 16.05
CA GLU A 41 11.23 -25.62 16.32
C GLU A 41 11.71 -24.38 15.56
N THR A 42 11.54 -23.21 16.17
CA THR A 42 12.21 -21.99 15.74
C THR A 42 13.67 -22.29 15.95
N VAL A 43 14.41 -22.50 14.86
CA VAL A 43 15.86 -22.35 14.83
C VAL A 43 16.12 -21.01 15.50
N GLY A 44 16.60 -21.06 16.74
CA GLY A 44 16.80 -19.87 17.54
C GLY A 44 17.73 -18.96 16.76
N SER A 45 17.24 -17.82 16.30
CA SER A 45 18.11 -16.75 15.85
C SER A 45 19.10 -16.51 16.98
N PRO A 46 20.41 -16.45 16.70
CA PRO A 46 21.39 -16.23 17.75
C PRO A 46 20.96 -15.03 18.60
N GLU A 47 21.15 -15.09 19.92
CA GLU A 47 20.88 -13.96 20.81
C GLU A 47 21.88 -12.84 20.51
N ILE A 48 21.57 -12.07 19.48
CA ILE A 48 22.38 -10.93 19.05
C ILE A 48 21.87 -9.71 19.81
N GLU A 49 22.80 -9.04 20.47
CA GLU A 49 22.55 -7.80 21.19
C GLU A 49 22.35 -6.65 20.21
N LEU A 50 21.11 -6.17 20.12
CA LEU A 50 20.70 -5.00 19.36
C LEU A 50 21.16 -3.72 20.07
N LYS A 51 21.53 -2.73 19.27
CA LYS A 51 21.83 -1.36 19.73
C LYS A 51 20.69 -0.42 19.36
N PRO A 52 20.45 0.67 20.11
CA PRO A 52 19.40 1.65 19.81
C PRO A 52 19.80 2.58 18.66
N SER A 53 20.22 2.01 17.52
CA SER A 53 20.67 2.72 16.33
C SER A 53 19.81 2.30 15.13
N VAL A 54 19.37 3.29 14.35
CA VAL A 54 18.41 3.10 13.25
C VAL A 54 19.01 3.61 11.95
N ARG A 55 18.95 2.77 10.91
CA ARG A 55 19.10 3.16 9.51
C ARG A 55 17.71 3.22 8.86
N VAL A 56 17.40 4.35 8.23
CA VAL A 56 16.22 4.51 7.37
C VAL A 56 16.64 4.31 5.92
N LEU A 57 16.09 3.27 5.29
CA LEU A 57 16.15 3.05 3.85
C LEU A 57 14.90 3.70 3.25
N ASP A 58 15.05 4.72 2.40
CA ASP A 58 13.89 5.36 1.75
C ASP A 58 14.32 6.17 0.50
N PHE A 59 13.37 6.78 -0.19
CA PHE A 59 13.58 7.67 -1.32
C PHE A 59 14.01 9.06 -0.84
N PHE A 60 15.31 9.21 -0.56
CA PHE A 60 15.91 10.51 -0.22
C PHE A 60 16.38 11.29 -1.46
N ASP A 61 16.81 10.58 -2.51
CA ASP A 61 17.37 11.14 -3.75
C ASP A 61 16.66 10.56 -4.98
N ILE A 62 15.34 10.70 -5.06
CA ILE A 62 14.53 10.10 -6.14
C ILE A 62 14.95 10.54 -7.54
N ASP A 63 15.59 11.71 -7.66
CA ASP A 63 16.11 12.23 -8.93
C ASP A 63 17.19 11.31 -9.54
N GLN A 64 17.95 10.58 -8.72
CA GLN A 64 18.90 9.58 -9.23
C GLN A 64 18.22 8.43 -9.97
N ALA A 65 16.99 8.05 -9.55
CA ALA A 65 16.21 7.04 -10.25
C ALA A 65 15.77 7.55 -11.63
N LYS A 66 15.43 8.85 -11.73
CA LYS A 66 15.13 9.51 -13.01
C LYS A 66 16.35 9.46 -13.93
N ASP A 67 17.52 9.89 -13.46
CA ASP A 67 18.73 9.95 -14.29
C ASP A 67 19.10 8.57 -14.86
N LYS A 68 19.07 7.54 -14.00
CA LYS A 68 19.28 6.14 -14.41
C LYS A 68 18.23 5.69 -15.44
N TYR A 69 16.97 6.05 -15.26
CA TYR A 69 15.91 5.69 -16.20
C TYR A 69 16.10 6.36 -17.56
N PHE A 70 16.43 7.64 -17.57
CA PHE A 70 16.65 8.45 -18.76
C PHE A 70 17.75 7.88 -19.64
N GLN A 71 18.92 7.60 -19.05
CA GLN A 71 20.06 7.03 -19.75
C GLN A 71 19.75 5.69 -20.44
N ASN A 72 18.85 4.90 -19.87
CA ASN A 72 18.54 3.55 -20.35
C ASN A 72 17.36 3.48 -21.33
N ASN A 73 16.47 4.48 -21.33
CA ASN A 73 15.17 4.36 -22.01
C ASN A 73 14.88 5.43 -23.06
N PHE A 74 15.65 6.51 -23.10
CA PHE A 74 15.43 7.60 -24.04
C PHE A 74 16.66 7.83 -24.92
N PRO A 75 16.46 8.17 -26.20
CA PRO A 75 17.57 8.53 -27.07
C PRO A 75 18.19 9.86 -26.61
N SER A 76 19.46 10.07 -26.96
CA SER A 76 20.21 11.27 -26.54
C SER A 76 19.63 12.59 -27.04
N ASN A 77 18.77 12.56 -28.06
CA ASN A 77 18.07 13.73 -28.61
C ASN A 77 16.65 13.91 -28.06
N PHE A 78 16.24 13.13 -27.06
CA PHE A 78 14.94 13.28 -26.43
C PHE A 78 14.85 14.61 -25.67
N SER A 79 13.79 15.37 -25.93
CA SER A 79 13.50 16.64 -25.27
C SER A 79 12.33 16.47 -24.29
N GLU A 80 12.63 16.56 -22.99
CA GLU A 80 11.57 16.56 -21.96
C GLU A 80 10.63 17.74 -22.12
N GLU A 81 11.19 18.93 -22.38
CA GLU A 81 10.43 20.19 -22.48
C GLU A 81 9.42 20.13 -23.62
N ASP A 82 9.86 19.72 -24.81
CA ASP A 82 8.96 19.59 -25.97
C ASP A 82 7.89 18.51 -25.71
N SER A 83 8.28 17.39 -25.09
CA SER A 83 7.35 16.31 -24.74
C SER A 83 6.27 16.77 -23.76
N TRP A 84 6.62 17.58 -22.76
CA TRP A 84 5.64 18.15 -21.82
C TRP A 84 4.68 19.12 -22.51
N GLN A 85 5.20 20.00 -23.37
CA GLN A 85 4.37 20.93 -24.14
C GLN A 85 3.42 20.19 -25.08
N GLU A 86 3.90 19.16 -25.78
CA GLU A 86 3.08 18.35 -26.67
C GLU A 86 1.98 17.57 -25.94
N MET A 87 2.24 17.13 -24.72
CA MET A 87 1.26 16.51 -23.82
C MET A 87 0.28 17.50 -23.18
N GLY A 88 0.46 18.81 -23.39
CA GLY A 88 -0.38 19.86 -22.82
C GLY A 88 -0.09 20.18 -21.35
N VAL A 89 1.13 19.90 -20.88
CA VAL A 89 1.57 20.14 -19.50
C VAL A 89 2.37 21.44 -19.41
N SER A 90 1.84 22.43 -18.68
CA SER A 90 2.53 23.71 -18.45
C SER A 90 3.51 23.69 -17.27
N ASP A 91 3.27 22.80 -16.30
CA ASP A 91 4.11 22.66 -15.11
C ASP A 91 4.21 21.18 -14.69
N PRO A 92 5.27 20.46 -15.09
CA PRO A 92 5.45 19.05 -14.75
C PRO A 92 5.94 18.84 -13.30
N SER A 93 6.15 19.90 -12.51
CA SER A 93 6.58 19.80 -11.12
C SER A 93 5.43 19.52 -10.14
N THR A 94 4.19 19.73 -10.55
CA THR A 94 2.99 19.53 -9.73
C THR A 94 2.20 18.32 -10.18
N ARG A 95 1.52 17.66 -9.24
CA ARG A 95 0.60 16.55 -9.55
C ARG A 95 -0.48 16.99 -10.53
N GLU A 96 -1.07 18.15 -10.31
CA GLU A 96 -2.16 18.69 -11.12
C GLU A 96 -1.71 18.95 -12.56
N GLY A 97 -0.46 19.39 -12.75
CA GLY A 97 0.14 19.52 -14.07
C GLY A 97 0.34 18.17 -14.75
N LEU A 98 0.90 17.19 -14.04
CA LEU A 98 1.11 15.83 -14.57
C LEU A 98 -0.21 15.14 -14.96
N LEU A 99 -1.28 15.30 -14.16
CA LEU A 99 -2.60 14.73 -14.47
C LEU A 99 -3.27 15.35 -15.71
N ARG A 100 -2.77 16.47 -16.24
CA ARG A 100 -3.28 17.02 -17.51
C ARG A 100 -2.68 16.34 -18.73
N ALA A 101 -1.57 15.61 -18.56
CA ALA A 101 -0.84 15.01 -19.66
C ALA A 101 -1.69 14.03 -20.47
N VAL A 102 -1.63 14.17 -21.80
CA VAL A 102 -2.17 13.19 -22.76
C VAL A 102 -1.01 12.72 -23.64
N PRO A 103 -0.38 11.57 -23.33
CA PRO A 103 0.73 11.06 -24.12
C PRO A 103 0.26 10.63 -25.52
N LYS A 104 1.03 11.02 -26.55
CA LYS A 104 0.78 10.69 -27.96
C LYS A 104 1.59 9.49 -28.45
N ASP A 105 2.64 9.14 -27.72
CA ASP A 105 3.51 8.00 -28.01
C ASP A 105 4.03 7.34 -26.73
N GLU A 106 4.76 6.24 -26.89
CA GLU A 106 5.30 5.45 -25.79
C GLU A 106 6.37 6.21 -24.97
N ASN A 107 7.16 7.08 -25.59
CA ASN A 107 8.18 7.86 -24.88
C ASN A 107 7.54 8.89 -23.95
N GLN A 108 6.51 9.59 -24.44
CA GLN A 108 5.70 10.50 -23.64
C GLN A 108 5.00 9.79 -22.49
N ALA A 109 4.45 8.59 -22.74
CA ALA A 109 3.85 7.78 -21.68
C ALA A 109 4.89 7.37 -20.63
N LYS A 110 6.07 6.87 -21.03
CA LYS A 110 7.18 6.55 -20.13
C LYS A 110 7.61 7.74 -19.28
N LEU A 111 7.77 8.91 -19.90
CA LEU A 111 8.12 10.16 -19.23
C LEU A 111 7.08 10.52 -18.16
N LEU A 112 5.79 10.46 -18.52
CA LEU A 112 4.68 10.70 -17.60
C LEU A 112 4.69 9.72 -16.42
N MET A 113 4.77 8.41 -16.69
CA MET A 113 4.73 7.39 -15.65
C MET A 113 5.89 7.53 -14.66
N MET A 114 7.10 7.83 -15.16
CA MET A 114 8.27 8.07 -14.31
C MET A 114 8.12 9.36 -13.49
N ALA A 115 7.60 10.45 -14.07
CA ALA A 115 7.36 11.70 -13.35
C ALA A 115 6.30 11.53 -12.24
N LEU A 116 5.24 10.76 -12.49
CA LEU A 116 4.22 10.42 -11.50
C LEU A 116 4.80 9.59 -10.35
N PHE A 117 5.65 8.59 -10.65
CA PHE A 117 6.37 7.83 -9.63
C PHE A 117 7.30 8.73 -8.81
N ARG A 118 8.06 9.61 -9.47
CA ARG A 118 8.93 10.59 -8.78
C ARG A 118 8.14 11.50 -7.85
N HIS A 119 7.04 12.09 -8.34
CA HIS A 119 6.19 12.98 -7.55
C HIS A 119 5.59 12.27 -6.33
N ARG A 120 5.21 10.99 -6.45
CA ARG A 120 4.72 10.15 -5.35
C ARG A 120 5.72 10.07 -4.19
N TYR A 121 7.01 9.95 -4.50
CA TYR A 121 8.06 9.67 -3.52
C TYR A 121 8.99 10.85 -3.21
N GLN A 122 8.80 12.02 -3.82
CA GLN A 122 9.71 13.17 -3.73
C GLN A 122 10.02 13.65 -2.29
N ASN A 123 9.06 13.52 -1.38
CA ASN A 123 9.21 13.90 0.03
C ASN A 123 9.16 12.70 0.98
N HIS A 124 8.97 11.49 0.46
CA HIS A 124 8.61 10.32 1.28
C HIS A 124 9.66 10.03 2.37
N GLY A 125 10.95 9.98 2.01
CA GLY A 125 12.02 9.77 3.00
C GLY A 125 12.12 10.88 4.05
N LYS A 126 11.82 12.14 3.69
CA LYS A 126 11.80 13.27 4.63
C LYS A 126 10.62 13.14 5.60
N ASP A 127 9.44 12.80 5.09
CA ASP A 127 8.23 12.60 5.88
C ASP A 127 8.39 11.45 6.87
N VAL A 128 8.96 10.33 6.44
CA VAL A 128 9.26 9.16 7.29
C VAL A 128 10.16 9.55 8.47
N VAL A 129 11.21 10.34 8.24
CA VAL A 129 12.07 10.82 9.33
C VAL A 129 11.33 11.82 10.23
N ALA A 130 10.51 12.70 9.66
CA ALA A 130 9.70 13.63 10.45
C ALA A 130 8.69 12.92 11.36
N VAL A 131 8.12 11.78 10.94
CA VAL A 131 7.31 10.93 11.83
C VAL A 131 8.14 10.43 13.01
N MET A 132 9.34 9.89 12.75
CA MET A 132 10.23 9.41 13.82
C MET A 132 10.58 10.53 14.82
N GLU A 133 10.89 11.73 14.32
CA GLU A 133 11.20 12.88 15.16
C GLU A 133 10.03 13.27 16.07
N LYS A 134 8.79 13.27 15.55
CA LYS A 134 7.59 13.55 16.35
C LYS A 134 7.33 12.48 17.40
N VAL A 135 7.49 11.20 17.06
CA VAL A 135 7.30 10.09 18.02
C VAL A 135 8.37 10.13 19.11
N SER A 136 9.63 10.44 18.75
CA SER A 136 10.72 10.61 19.72
C SER A 136 10.42 11.73 20.71
N GLY A 137 9.91 12.86 20.23
CA GLY A 137 9.47 13.98 21.08
C GLY A 137 8.31 13.65 22.02
N LEU A 138 7.45 12.68 21.67
CA LEU A 138 6.38 12.20 22.55
C LEU A 138 6.89 11.25 23.65
N ALA A 139 7.88 10.41 23.32
CA ALA A 139 8.42 9.42 24.24
C ALA A 139 9.44 10.03 25.22
N SER A 140 10.25 10.97 24.76
CA SER A 140 11.36 11.57 25.52
C SER A 140 11.51 13.07 25.22
N PRO A 141 10.58 13.94 25.65
CA PRO A 141 10.57 15.36 25.33
C PRO A 141 11.84 16.12 25.78
N ASP A 142 12.50 15.65 26.83
CA ASP A 142 13.69 16.29 27.42
C ASP A 142 15.02 15.75 26.87
N GLN A 143 14.99 14.72 26.02
CA GLN A 143 16.20 14.12 25.45
C GLN A 143 16.49 14.67 24.06
N LYS A 144 17.78 14.81 23.75
CA LYS A 144 18.22 15.15 22.40
C LYS A 144 17.79 14.02 21.46
N ILE A 145 16.89 14.33 20.52
CA ILE A 145 16.42 13.40 19.49
C ILE A 145 17.65 12.86 18.74
N ALA A 146 17.92 11.56 18.88
CA ALA A 146 18.93 10.91 18.08
C ALA A 146 18.42 10.86 16.63
N SER A 147 19.07 11.56 15.72
CA SER A 147 18.69 11.49 14.31
C SER A 147 19.03 10.12 13.74
N PRO A 148 18.11 9.43 13.04
CA PRO A 148 18.43 8.20 12.36
C PRO A 148 19.42 8.48 11.23
N SER A 149 20.26 7.51 10.93
CA SER A 149 21.08 7.56 9.72
C SER A 149 20.21 7.21 8.52
N ARG A 150 20.52 7.81 7.37
CA ARG A 150 19.66 7.78 6.17
C ARG A 150 20.45 7.23 4.99
N VAL A 151 19.78 6.53 4.08
CA VAL A 151 20.38 6.14 2.79
C VAL A 151 19.29 6.01 1.73
N SER A 152 19.58 6.54 0.54
CA SER A 152 18.63 6.54 -0.57
C SER A 152 18.55 5.17 -1.22
N ILE A 153 17.33 4.68 -1.45
CA ILE A 153 17.08 3.45 -2.24
C ILE A 153 16.80 3.74 -3.72
N ALA A 154 16.95 4.99 -4.18
CA ALA A 154 16.66 5.37 -5.57
C ALA A 154 17.41 4.51 -6.61
N GLY A 155 18.64 4.08 -6.29
CA GLY A 155 19.41 3.17 -7.15
C GLY A 155 18.81 1.77 -7.31
N ALA A 156 17.96 1.34 -6.38
CA ALA A 156 17.26 0.05 -6.41
C ALA A 156 16.02 0.06 -7.34
N VAL A 157 15.59 1.23 -7.81
CA VAL A 157 14.44 1.36 -8.70
C VAL A 157 14.78 0.86 -10.09
N GLU A 158 13.92 -0.01 -10.61
CA GLU A 158 13.94 -0.52 -11.96
C GLU A 158 12.54 -0.37 -12.56
N PHE A 159 12.45 0.33 -13.68
CA PHE A 159 11.21 0.49 -14.41
C PHE A 159 11.12 -0.58 -15.49
N GLY A 160 10.03 -1.35 -15.46
CA GLY A 160 9.70 -2.35 -16.43
C GLY A 160 9.14 -1.75 -17.73
N ARG A 161 8.56 -2.64 -18.55
CA ARG A 161 7.89 -2.25 -19.78
C ARG A 161 6.57 -1.55 -19.50
N LEU A 162 6.17 -0.71 -20.44
CA LEU A 162 4.85 -0.11 -20.45
C LEU A 162 3.85 -1.12 -21.00
N GLU A 163 2.74 -1.28 -20.30
CA GLU A 163 1.59 -2.08 -20.70
C GLU A 163 0.38 -1.16 -20.83
N TYR A 164 -0.60 -1.57 -21.62
CA TYR A 164 -1.85 -0.84 -21.78
C TYR A 164 -3.01 -1.77 -21.47
N ASP A 165 -4.00 -1.26 -20.72
CA ASP A 165 -5.26 -2.00 -20.56
C ASP A 165 -6.08 -2.01 -21.86
N ASP A 166 -7.23 -2.67 -21.83
CA ASP A 166 -8.11 -2.85 -23.01
C ASP A 166 -8.71 -1.53 -23.53
N ILE A 167 -8.59 -0.44 -22.78
CA ILE A 167 -9.07 0.90 -23.17
C ILE A 167 -7.93 1.91 -23.35
N GLY A 168 -6.67 1.47 -23.26
CA GLY A 168 -5.49 2.29 -23.57
C GLY A 168 -4.88 3.04 -22.39
N ASN A 169 -5.23 2.70 -21.13
CA ASN A 169 -4.56 3.29 -19.96
C ASN A 169 -3.16 2.72 -19.79
N PRO A 170 -2.11 3.58 -19.72
CA PRO A 170 -0.75 3.11 -19.54
C PRO A 170 -0.51 2.63 -18.10
N THR A 171 0.17 1.49 -17.99
CA THR A 171 0.65 0.89 -16.76
C THR A 171 2.15 0.66 -16.86
N ILE A 172 2.93 1.11 -15.87
CA ILE A 172 4.34 0.77 -15.74
C ILE A 172 4.53 -0.13 -14.51
N HIS A 173 5.28 -1.20 -14.69
CA HIS A 173 5.74 -2.03 -13.57
C HIS A 173 7.02 -1.41 -13.02
N VAL A 174 7.15 -1.38 -11.70
CA VAL A 174 8.33 -0.89 -10.99
C VAL A 174 8.78 -1.97 -10.03
N THR A 175 10.06 -2.30 -10.10
CA THR A 175 10.70 -3.28 -9.24
C THR A 175 11.71 -2.57 -8.35
N LEU A 176 11.70 -2.88 -7.07
CA LEU A 176 12.78 -2.56 -6.15
C LEU A 176 13.72 -3.76 -6.04
N SER A 177 14.97 -3.58 -6.47
CA SER A 177 15.99 -4.62 -6.50
C SER A 177 16.37 -5.09 -5.09
N PRO A 178 16.10 -6.36 -4.73
CA PRO A 178 16.46 -6.89 -3.42
C PRO A 178 17.98 -6.94 -3.21
N ASP A 179 18.77 -7.12 -4.27
CA ASP A 179 20.23 -7.17 -4.19
C ASP A 179 20.83 -5.82 -3.80
N VAL A 180 20.25 -4.72 -4.31
CA VAL A 180 20.68 -3.37 -3.92
C VAL A 180 20.32 -3.12 -2.46
N ILE A 181 19.12 -3.52 -2.02
CA ILE A 181 18.70 -3.39 -0.62
C ILE A 181 19.59 -4.23 0.31
N ASP A 182 19.86 -5.49 -0.05
CA ASP A 182 20.74 -6.42 0.67
C ASP A 182 22.12 -5.80 0.89
N ARG A 183 22.71 -5.22 -0.17
CA ARG A 183 23.99 -4.50 -0.07
C ARG A 183 23.91 -3.30 0.88
N LEU A 184 22.90 -2.44 0.74
CA LEU A 184 22.74 -1.26 1.60
C LEU A 184 22.61 -1.65 3.09
N VAL A 185 21.94 -2.77 3.39
CA VAL A 185 21.84 -3.30 4.74
C VAL A 185 23.18 -3.85 5.22
N SER A 186 23.92 -4.58 4.37
CA SER A 186 25.22 -5.15 4.74
C SER A 186 26.29 -4.11 5.09
N GLU A 187 26.21 -2.93 4.48
CA GLU A 187 27.17 -1.83 4.67
C GLU A 187 26.90 -1.01 5.93
N THR A 188 25.74 -1.21 6.58
CA THR A 188 25.29 -0.37 7.68
C THR A 188 25.62 -0.97 9.05
N PRO A 189 26.22 -0.23 10.01
CA PRO A 189 26.45 -0.74 11.36
C PRO A 189 25.20 -0.73 12.25
N GLU A 190 24.12 -0.04 11.88
CA GLU A 190 22.90 0.12 12.67
C GLU A 190 22.16 -1.19 12.88
N SER A 191 21.57 -1.38 14.06
CA SER A 191 20.88 -2.62 14.41
C SER A 191 19.43 -2.66 13.95
N VAL A 192 18.78 -1.50 13.79
CA VAL A 192 17.37 -1.42 13.35
C VAL A 192 17.30 -0.84 11.95
N ILE A 193 16.60 -1.55 11.05
CA ILE A 193 16.40 -1.15 9.66
C ILE A 193 14.94 -0.78 9.46
N ASN A 194 14.68 0.49 9.16
CA ASN A 194 13.36 0.95 8.75
C ASN A 194 13.22 0.84 7.23
N MET A 195 12.18 0.14 6.80
CA MET A 195 11.78 0.00 5.41
C MET A 195 10.33 0.45 5.27
N SER A 196 10.12 1.76 5.17
CA SER A 196 8.78 2.36 5.02
C SER A 196 8.19 2.19 3.60
N PHE A 197 8.55 1.10 2.92
CA PHE A 197 8.17 0.75 1.56
C PHE A 197 8.05 -0.79 1.44
N GLU A 198 7.27 -1.28 0.49
CA GLU A 198 7.27 -2.72 0.15
C GLU A 198 8.45 -3.08 -0.75
N LEU A 199 9.14 -4.19 -0.45
CA LEU A 199 10.16 -4.72 -1.34
C LEU A 199 9.54 -5.64 -2.40
N GLY A 200 9.83 -5.37 -3.68
CA GLY A 200 9.47 -6.24 -4.80
C GLY A 200 8.88 -5.47 -5.98
N ASP A 201 7.90 -6.10 -6.64
CA ASP A 201 7.25 -5.60 -7.85
C ASP A 201 5.91 -4.95 -7.51
N PHE A 202 5.69 -3.72 -7.97
CA PHE A 202 4.42 -3.02 -7.90
C PHE A 202 4.13 -2.34 -9.22
N SER A 203 2.90 -1.89 -9.42
CA SER A 203 2.52 -1.24 -10.68
C SER A 203 1.83 0.09 -10.47
N LEU A 204 2.04 0.96 -11.45
CA LEU A 204 1.47 2.28 -11.51
C LEU A 204 0.62 2.35 -12.78
N THR A 205 -0.67 2.65 -12.65
CA THR A 205 -1.58 2.85 -13.78
C THR A 205 -2.09 4.29 -13.77
N TYR A 206 -2.02 4.96 -14.91
CA TYR A 206 -2.61 6.30 -15.09
C TYR A 206 -3.97 6.16 -15.78
N SER A 207 -5.04 6.56 -15.11
CA SER A 207 -6.40 6.49 -15.63
C SER A 207 -6.66 7.65 -16.57
N LEU A 208 -6.31 7.45 -17.84
CA LEU A 208 -6.48 8.42 -18.91
C LEU A 208 -7.84 8.28 -19.59
N TYR A 209 -8.31 7.04 -19.73
CA TYR A 209 -9.53 6.66 -20.41
C TYR A 209 -10.48 5.91 -19.49
N GLU A 210 -11.77 6.07 -19.75
CA GLU A 210 -12.85 5.31 -19.14
C GLU A 210 -13.77 4.73 -20.20
N ARG A 211 -14.42 3.62 -19.82
CA ARG A 211 -15.46 2.99 -20.62
C ARG A 211 -16.82 3.41 -20.10
N LYS A 212 -17.59 4.17 -20.88
CA LYS A 212 -18.96 4.58 -20.56
C LYS A 212 -19.95 3.86 -21.46
N LEU A 213 -21.17 3.64 -20.96
CA LEU A 213 -22.27 3.17 -21.79
C LEU A 213 -22.60 4.23 -22.83
N LYS A 214 -22.75 3.80 -24.09
CA LYS A 214 -23.16 4.68 -25.18
C LYS A 214 -24.61 5.17 -25.03
N HIS A 215 -25.42 4.34 -24.38
CA HIS A 215 -26.85 4.56 -24.12
C HIS A 215 -27.16 4.42 -22.61
N PRO A 216 -26.67 5.35 -21.76
CA PRO A 216 -26.80 5.23 -20.30
C PRO A 216 -28.25 5.21 -19.80
N GLU A 217 -29.18 5.80 -20.55
CA GLU A 217 -30.62 5.78 -20.31
C GLU A 217 -31.20 4.36 -20.36
N MET A 218 -30.64 3.47 -21.19
CA MET A 218 -31.10 2.09 -21.36
C MET A 218 -30.56 1.17 -20.25
N GLY A 219 -29.35 1.43 -19.74
CA GLY A 219 -28.63 0.57 -18.78
C GLY A 219 -29.19 0.55 -17.35
N ARG A 220 -30.09 1.47 -16.98
CA ARG A 220 -30.63 1.55 -15.60
C ARG A 220 -31.82 0.63 -15.32
N GLN A 221 -32.64 0.35 -16.33
CA GLN A 221 -33.85 -0.48 -16.15
C GLN A 221 -34.01 -1.61 -17.17
N GLY A 222 -33.25 -1.59 -18.27
CA GLY A 222 -33.26 -2.64 -19.29
C GLY A 222 -34.63 -2.90 -19.92
N PRO A 223 -34.68 -3.60 -21.05
CA PRO A 223 -35.95 -4.12 -21.54
C PRO A 223 -36.38 -5.31 -20.68
N SER A 224 -37.69 -5.58 -20.61
CA SER A 224 -38.24 -6.66 -19.77
C SER A 224 -39.23 -7.53 -20.54
N THR A 225 -39.45 -8.74 -20.04
CA THR A 225 -40.44 -9.67 -20.60
C THR A 225 -41.52 -9.99 -19.57
N ILE A 226 -42.76 -10.09 -20.02
CA ILE A 226 -43.89 -10.54 -19.21
C ILE A 226 -44.53 -11.71 -19.94
N THR A 227 -44.66 -12.85 -19.26
CA THR A 227 -45.30 -14.06 -19.82
C THR A 227 -46.59 -14.34 -19.07
N VAL A 228 -47.72 -14.40 -19.79
CA VAL A 228 -49.04 -14.76 -19.24
C VAL A 228 -49.64 -15.87 -20.09
N GLY A 229 -49.78 -17.07 -19.51
CA GLY A 229 -50.16 -18.27 -20.27
C GLY A 229 -49.06 -18.63 -21.29
N GLU A 230 -49.43 -18.77 -22.56
CA GLU A 230 -48.51 -19.06 -23.67
C GLU A 230 -48.00 -17.80 -24.40
N LYS A 231 -48.39 -16.59 -23.96
CA LYS A 231 -48.03 -15.34 -24.63
C LYS A 231 -46.96 -14.58 -23.86
N THR A 232 -45.87 -14.25 -24.55
CA THR A 232 -44.81 -13.35 -24.08
C THR A 232 -45.01 -11.97 -24.70
N SER A 233 -45.00 -10.93 -23.88
CA SER A 233 -44.92 -9.52 -24.29
C SER A 233 -43.59 -8.94 -23.86
N TYR A 234 -43.00 -8.12 -24.72
CA TYR A 234 -41.71 -7.45 -24.50
C TYR A 234 -41.96 -5.97 -24.20
N ARG A 235 -41.19 -5.39 -23.29
CA ARG A 235 -41.27 -3.98 -22.91
C ARG A 235 -39.92 -3.29 -22.94
N ASP A 236 -39.91 -2.02 -23.33
CA ASP A 236 -38.71 -1.18 -23.27
C ASP A 236 -38.37 -0.73 -21.83
N TYR A 237 -37.30 0.05 -21.68
CA TYR A 237 -36.84 0.61 -20.41
C TYR A 237 -37.75 1.71 -19.82
N GLN A 238 -38.79 2.12 -20.55
CA GLN A 238 -39.84 3.05 -20.09
C GLN A 238 -41.15 2.33 -19.76
N GLY A 239 -41.25 1.02 -20.03
CA GLY A 239 -42.42 0.19 -19.79
C GLY A 239 -43.42 0.15 -20.95
N ASN A 240 -43.07 0.66 -22.14
CA ASN A 240 -43.90 0.57 -23.34
C ASN A 240 -43.80 -0.82 -23.97
N ASP A 241 -44.88 -1.33 -24.52
CA ASP A 241 -44.87 -2.61 -25.24
C ASP A 241 -44.11 -2.47 -26.57
N ILE A 242 -43.20 -3.41 -26.84
CA ILE A 242 -42.32 -3.46 -28.01
C ILE A 242 -42.34 -4.85 -28.67
N THR A 243 -41.79 -4.94 -29.88
CA THR A 243 -41.54 -6.21 -30.57
C THR A 243 -40.35 -6.97 -29.97
N GLU A 244 -40.25 -8.26 -30.25
CA GLU A 244 -39.08 -9.08 -29.88
C GLU A 244 -37.79 -8.59 -30.56
N GLU A 245 -37.90 -8.10 -31.79
CA GLU A 245 -36.77 -7.52 -32.54
C GLU A 245 -36.24 -6.25 -31.87
N GLU A 246 -37.14 -5.36 -31.46
CA GLU A 246 -36.79 -4.16 -30.68
C GLU A 246 -36.22 -4.52 -29.31
N TYR A 247 -36.76 -5.54 -28.64
CA TYR A 247 -36.23 -6.03 -27.37
C TYR A 247 -34.77 -6.50 -27.52
N ASN A 248 -34.48 -7.27 -28.57
CA ASN A 248 -33.15 -7.80 -28.85
C ASN A 248 -32.18 -6.66 -29.21
N GLU A 249 -32.62 -5.68 -29.99
CA GLU A 249 -31.82 -4.52 -30.36
C GLU A 249 -31.51 -3.61 -29.16
N ILE A 250 -32.51 -3.35 -28.29
CA ILE A 250 -32.29 -2.60 -27.04
C ILE A 250 -31.36 -3.38 -26.11
N SER A 251 -31.56 -4.69 -25.96
CA SER A 251 -30.68 -5.55 -25.15
C SER A 251 -29.24 -5.52 -25.64
N ARG A 252 -29.03 -5.46 -26.97
CA ARG A 252 -27.71 -5.31 -27.59
C ARG A 252 -27.12 -3.93 -27.29
N LYS A 253 -27.86 -2.85 -27.56
CA LYS A 253 -27.43 -1.45 -27.37
C LYS A 253 -27.16 -1.09 -25.91
N MET A 254 -27.91 -1.68 -24.98
CA MET A 254 -27.76 -1.45 -23.54
C MET A 254 -26.36 -1.80 -23.03
N ASN A 255 -25.66 -2.71 -23.71
CA ASN A 255 -24.30 -3.12 -23.36
C ASN A 255 -23.23 -2.50 -24.27
N GLU A 256 -23.61 -1.66 -25.23
CA GLU A 256 -22.64 -0.95 -26.07
C GLU A 256 -21.91 0.11 -25.23
N THR A 257 -20.59 0.04 -25.26
CA THR A 257 -19.71 0.97 -24.57
C THR A 257 -18.84 1.73 -25.54
N GLU A 258 -18.50 2.96 -25.18
CA GLU A 258 -17.51 3.78 -25.87
C GLU A 258 -16.42 4.21 -24.89
N VAL A 259 -15.20 4.38 -25.40
CA VAL A 259 -14.03 4.80 -24.62
C VAL A 259 -13.91 6.31 -24.72
N PHE A 260 -13.89 6.97 -23.57
CA PHE A 260 -13.75 8.42 -23.46
C PHE A 260 -12.46 8.78 -22.76
N LEU A 261 -11.84 9.87 -23.18
CA LEU A 261 -10.77 10.52 -22.44
C LEU A 261 -11.37 11.15 -21.18
N HIS A 262 -10.84 10.81 -20.00
CA HIS A 262 -11.24 11.44 -18.75
C HIS A 262 -10.95 12.94 -18.78
N ASP A 263 -11.86 13.72 -18.18
CA ASP A 263 -11.60 15.10 -17.83
C ASP A 263 -10.35 15.17 -16.93
N PRO A 264 -9.45 16.17 -17.09
CA PRO A 264 -8.23 16.24 -16.28
C PRO A 264 -8.45 16.21 -14.76
N SER A 265 -9.61 16.68 -14.28
CA SER A 265 -9.99 16.64 -12.87
C SER A 265 -10.43 15.26 -12.37
N GLU A 266 -10.78 14.35 -13.28
CA GLU A 266 -11.20 12.97 -12.97
C GLU A 266 -10.07 11.97 -13.14
N ARG A 267 -8.98 12.34 -13.82
CA ARG A 267 -7.82 11.49 -14.01
C ARG A 267 -7.14 11.23 -12.67
N ASP A 268 -6.81 9.97 -12.44
CA ASP A 268 -6.15 9.52 -11.24
C ASP A 268 -4.97 8.61 -11.58
N VAL A 269 -4.23 8.27 -10.53
CA VAL A 269 -3.06 7.43 -10.60
C VAL A 269 -3.23 6.33 -9.58
N ARG A 270 -3.33 5.11 -10.06
CA ARG A 270 -3.61 3.93 -9.27
C ARG A 270 -2.31 3.17 -9.06
N PHE A 271 -1.94 3.01 -7.79
CA PHE A 271 -0.77 2.23 -7.39
C PHE A 271 -1.25 0.87 -6.87
N LEU A 272 -0.94 -0.21 -7.59
CA LEU A 272 -1.13 -1.55 -7.06
C LEU A 272 0.02 -1.87 -6.10
N ASP A 273 -0.32 -1.97 -4.83
CA ASP A 273 0.59 -2.30 -3.74
C ASP A 273 1.30 -3.65 -3.95
N GLY A 274 2.57 -3.73 -3.55
CA GLY A 274 3.38 -4.93 -3.72
C GLY A 274 2.87 -6.14 -2.92
N TYR A 275 2.12 -5.93 -1.85
CA TYR A 275 1.55 -7.01 -1.03
C TYR A 275 0.06 -7.25 -1.29
N ALA A 276 -0.48 -6.71 -2.39
CA ALA A 276 -1.84 -6.97 -2.83
C ALA A 276 -1.91 -7.96 -4.02
N GLY A 277 -2.74 -8.99 -3.89
CA GLY A 277 -3.08 -9.91 -4.99
C GLY A 277 -2.06 -11.03 -5.24
N SER A 278 -1.81 -11.36 -6.51
CA SER A 278 -1.03 -12.55 -6.88
C SER A 278 0.48 -12.42 -6.62
N SER A 279 0.99 -11.19 -6.51
CA SER A 279 2.42 -10.93 -6.32
C SER A 279 2.86 -11.02 -4.85
N THR A 280 1.92 -11.09 -3.90
CA THR A 280 2.21 -11.00 -2.46
C THR A 280 3.25 -12.02 -2.00
N TYR A 281 3.12 -13.30 -2.38
CA TYR A 281 4.08 -14.33 -1.99
C TYR A 281 5.49 -14.06 -2.53
N GLN A 282 5.61 -13.64 -3.79
CA GLN A 282 6.90 -13.39 -4.44
C GLN A 282 7.60 -12.18 -3.82
N ASN A 283 6.86 -11.09 -3.60
CA ASN A 283 7.41 -9.88 -2.98
C ASN A 283 7.80 -10.11 -1.51
N LEU A 284 6.96 -10.83 -0.76
CA LEU A 284 7.29 -11.19 0.63
C LEU A 284 8.48 -12.17 0.69
N SER A 285 8.67 -13.03 -0.31
CA SER A 285 9.88 -13.87 -0.43
C SER A 285 11.15 -13.02 -0.51
N LYS A 286 11.14 -11.92 -1.26
CA LYS A 286 12.29 -11.01 -1.38
C LYS A 286 12.63 -10.37 -0.03
N LEU A 287 11.62 -9.87 0.69
CA LEU A 287 11.80 -9.25 2.01
C LEU A 287 12.30 -10.26 3.06
N THR A 288 11.70 -11.44 3.10
CA THR A 288 12.11 -12.50 4.05
C THR A 288 13.52 -13.01 3.76
N GLU A 289 13.94 -13.06 2.49
CA GLU A 289 15.31 -13.41 2.13
C GLU A 289 16.32 -12.39 2.64
N VAL A 290 16.10 -11.09 2.39
CA VAL A 290 16.97 -10.01 2.90
C VAL A 290 17.03 -10.08 4.43
N ALA A 291 15.90 -10.19 5.11
CA ALA A 291 15.87 -10.24 6.57
C ALA A 291 16.64 -11.44 7.15
N ARG A 292 16.60 -12.59 6.47
CA ARG A 292 17.32 -13.81 6.89
C ARG A 292 18.82 -13.74 6.64
N LYS A 293 19.29 -12.99 5.65
CA LYS A 293 20.73 -12.78 5.38
C LYS A 293 21.39 -11.95 6.48
N HIS A 294 20.62 -11.11 7.18
CA HIS A 294 21.11 -10.20 8.22
C HIS A 294 20.45 -10.49 9.58
N PRO A 295 20.69 -11.66 10.19
CA PRO A 295 20.05 -12.05 11.45
C PRO A 295 20.45 -11.17 12.63
N GLU A 296 21.50 -10.34 12.51
CA GLU A 296 21.95 -9.36 13.50
C GLU A 296 21.16 -8.04 13.48
N LYS A 297 20.26 -7.89 12.51
CA LYS A 297 19.44 -6.69 12.32
C LYS A 297 17.99 -6.97 12.67
N MET A 298 17.31 -5.96 13.19
CA MET A 298 15.86 -5.94 13.35
C MET A 298 15.23 -5.12 12.21
N PHE A 299 14.43 -5.75 11.38
CA PHE A 299 13.73 -5.11 10.27
C PHE A 299 12.33 -4.68 10.69
N VAL A 300 11.95 -3.45 10.35
CA VAL A 300 10.60 -2.92 10.53
C VAL A 300 10.13 -2.43 9.16
N ALA A 301 9.18 -3.14 8.56
CA ALA A 301 8.77 -2.94 7.17
C ALA A 301 7.27 -2.64 7.04
N ALA A 302 6.91 -1.82 6.05
CA ALA A 302 5.52 -1.49 5.75
C ALA A 302 4.76 -2.71 5.22
N GLY A 303 3.52 -2.89 5.68
CA GLY A 303 2.64 -4.00 5.27
C GLY A 303 1.76 -3.72 4.05
N GLY A 304 1.96 -2.59 3.38
CA GLY A 304 1.13 -2.17 2.24
C GLY A 304 -0.04 -1.26 2.61
N ASN A 305 -0.65 -0.67 1.59
CA ASN A 305 -1.79 0.22 1.63
C ASN A 305 -2.92 -0.29 0.71
N PRO A 306 -4.20 -0.01 1.03
CA PRO A 306 -5.29 -0.39 0.15
C PRO A 306 -5.25 0.34 -1.20
N THR A 307 -5.63 -0.37 -2.27
CA THR A 307 -5.71 0.15 -3.64
C THR A 307 -7.12 -0.03 -4.20
N TYR A 308 -7.62 0.96 -4.95
CA TYR A 308 -8.84 0.84 -5.75
C TYR A 308 -8.51 0.63 -7.23
N LEU A 309 -8.76 -0.57 -7.77
CA LEU A 309 -8.56 -0.90 -9.21
C LEU A 309 -9.80 -1.51 -9.86
N LYS A 310 -10.35 -2.56 -9.24
CA LYS A 310 -11.61 -3.25 -9.62
C LYS A 310 -12.39 -3.55 -8.34
N GLY A 311 -12.61 -2.50 -7.54
CA GLY A 311 -12.98 -2.58 -6.12
C GLY A 311 -11.76 -2.40 -5.20
N LEU A 312 -12.05 -2.26 -3.90
CA LEU A 312 -11.06 -2.14 -2.83
C LEU A 312 -10.25 -3.44 -2.73
N LYS A 313 -8.93 -3.32 -2.89
CA LYS A 313 -7.98 -4.38 -2.61
C LYS A 313 -7.16 -3.98 -1.39
N ILE A 314 -7.30 -4.75 -0.31
CA ILE A 314 -6.49 -4.60 0.90
C ILE A 314 -5.33 -5.58 0.77
N PRO A 315 -4.06 -5.16 0.98
CA PRO A 315 -2.93 -6.08 1.07
C PRO A 315 -3.20 -7.18 2.09
N ASP A 316 -2.89 -8.43 1.75
CA ASP A 316 -3.13 -9.57 2.63
C ASP A 316 -1.96 -10.54 2.57
N ILE A 317 -1.13 -10.51 3.60
CA ILE A 317 0.05 -11.37 3.69
C ILE A 317 -0.20 -12.68 4.44
N ARG A 318 -1.41 -12.94 4.95
CA ARG A 318 -1.68 -14.06 5.87
C ARG A 318 -1.34 -15.41 5.27
N GLU A 319 -1.81 -15.68 4.04
CA GLU A 319 -1.53 -16.94 3.35
C GLU A 319 -0.03 -17.11 3.06
N ALA A 320 0.60 -16.05 2.54
CA ALA A 320 2.03 -16.08 2.24
C ALA A 320 2.88 -16.28 3.50
N ARG A 321 2.57 -15.55 4.57
CA ARG A 321 3.21 -15.67 5.89
C ARG A 321 3.05 -17.08 6.46
N ALA A 322 1.84 -17.63 6.52
CA ALA A 322 1.59 -18.98 7.03
C ALA A 322 2.40 -20.04 6.26
N LYS A 323 2.57 -19.85 4.94
CA LYS A 323 3.42 -20.71 4.12
C LYS A 323 4.91 -20.58 4.48
N PHE A 324 5.44 -19.36 4.67
CA PHE A 324 6.82 -19.17 5.13
C PHE A 324 7.06 -19.71 6.54
N GLU A 325 6.12 -19.52 7.47
CA GLU A 325 6.18 -20.06 8.83
C GLU A 325 6.22 -21.59 8.81
N LYS A 326 5.34 -22.23 8.04
CA LYS A 326 5.32 -23.70 7.87
C LYS A 326 6.63 -24.24 7.26
N GLN A 327 7.30 -23.44 6.43
CA GLN A 327 8.59 -23.80 5.83
C GLN A 327 9.80 -23.44 6.71
N GLY A 328 9.59 -22.82 7.88
CA GLY A 328 10.68 -22.34 8.73
C GLY A 328 11.48 -21.18 8.10
N LEU A 329 10.89 -20.46 7.14
CA LEU A 329 11.51 -19.36 6.41
C LEU A 329 11.03 -17.98 6.88
N TRP A 330 10.09 -17.91 7.83
CA TRP A 330 9.68 -16.62 8.40
C TRP A 330 10.76 -16.09 9.37
N PRO A 331 11.33 -14.89 9.12
CA PRO A 331 12.41 -14.36 9.94
C PRO A 331 11.92 -13.89 11.33
N GLY A 332 12.55 -14.36 12.40
CA GLY A 332 12.29 -13.88 13.77
C GLY A 332 12.61 -12.40 13.97
N ASN A 333 13.41 -11.80 13.08
CA ASN A 333 13.86 -10.41 13.12
C ASN A 333 13.09 -9.46 12.18
N LEU A 334 11.96 -9.87 11.59
CA LEU A 334 11.14 -9.04 10.69
C LEU A 334 9.77 -8.65 11.27
N ILE A 335 9.57 -7.38 11.57
CA ILE A 335 8.26 -6.82 11.94
C ILE A 335 7.58 -6.24 10.70
N ILE A 336 6.38 -6.72 10.39
CA ILE A 336 5.49 -6.09 9.40
C ILE A 336 4.53 -5.13 10.10
N VAL A 337 4.43 -3.89 9.62
CA VAL A 337 3.63 -2.83 10.22
C VAL A 337 2.46 -2.46 9.31
N GLY A 338 1.25 -2.57 9.84
CA GLY A 338 0.03 -2.09 9.20
C GLY A 338 -0.49 -0.79 9.83
N PHE A 339 -1.60 -0.30 9.30
CA PHE A 339 -2.37 0.76 9.95
C PHE A 339 -3.85 0.38 10.02
N GLN A 340 -4.56 0.93 10.99
CA GLN A 340 -6.02 0.86 11.07
C GLN A 340 -6.59 2.06 10.31
N ALA A 341 -7.30 1.80 9.22
CA ALA A 341 -8.00 2.84 8.48
C ALA A 341 -9.39 3.09 9.09
N ARG A 342 -9.82 4.36 9.05
CA ARG A 342 -11.18 4.81 9.34
C ARG A 342 -11.72 5.57 8.13
N GLU A 343 -12.69 4.99 7.44
CA GLU A 343 -13.31 5.60 6.25
C GLU A 343 -14.81 5.35 6.23
N SER A 344 -15.62 6.42 6.20
CA SER A 344 -17.08 6.34 6.00
C SER A 344 -17.82 5.30 6.87
N GLY A 345 -17.46 5.19 8.15
CA GLY A 345 -18.06 4.24 9.09
C GLY A 345 -17.41 2.85 9.12
N PHE A 346 -16.43 2.59 8.26
CA PHE A 346 -15.50 1.46 8.40
C PHE A 346 -14.37 1.84 9.34
N VAL A 347 -14.01 0.92 10.24
CA VAL A 347 -12.80 0.96 11.07
C VAL A 347 -12.20 -0.44 11.03
N GLY A 348 -10.98 -0.57 10.52
CA GLY A 348 -10.36 -1.90 10.39
C GLY A 348 -8.94 -1.87 9.85
N GLN A 349 -8.35 -3.05 9.71
CA GLN A 349 -7.00 -3.21 9.18
C GLN A 349 -6.94 -2.80 7.71
N ALA A 350 -5.96 -1.97 7.37
CA ALA A 350 -5.67 -1.56 6.00
C ALA A 350 -4.57 -2.41 5.33
N SER A 351 -4.07 -3.42 6.05
CA SER A 351 -3.21 -4.50 5.54
C SER A 351 -3.35 -5.72 6.45
N TYR A 352 -3.75 -6.87 5.94
CA TYR A 352 -4.02 -8.06 6.74
C TYR A 352 -2.75 -8.88 7.00
N GLY A 353 -2.59 -9.34 8.25
CA GLY A 353 -1.48 -10.22 8.66
C GLY A 353 -0.22 -9.51 9.16
N ALA A 354 -0.26 -8.20 9.35
CA ALA A 354 0.82 -7.43 9.97
C ALA A 354 0.97 -7.77 11.47
N ASP A 355 2.17 -7.55 12.01
CA ASP A 355 2.48 -7.84 13.42
C ASP A 355 1.93 -6.77 14.37
N ILE A 356 1.89 -5.51 13.93
CA ILE A 356 1.44 -4.36 14.72
C ILE A 356 0.73 -3.38 13.80
N TYR A 357 -0.32 -2.75 14.31
CA TYR A 357 -1.08 -1.71 13.63
C TYR A 357 -0.96 -0.38 14.36
N VAL A 358 -0.90 0.72 13.62
CA VAL A 358 -1.04 2.09 14.16
C VAL A 358 -2.37 2.67 13.70
N ALA A 359 -3.11 3.38 14.57
CA ALA A 359 -4.37 3.99 14.15
C ALA A 359 -4.11 5.16 13.19
N ASP A 360 -4.94 5.30 12.17
CA ASP A 360 -4.89 6.47 11.28
C ASP A 360 -5.03 7.79 12.04
N LYS A 361 -5.89 7.83 13.06
CA LYS A 361 -6.06 8.98 13.94
C LYS A 361 -4.75 9.36 14.65
N ASP A 362 -3.97 8.37 15.11
CA ASP A 362 -2.69 8.67 15.75
C ASP A 362 -1.68 9.25 14.74
N LEU A 363 -1.74 8.83 13.47
CA LEU A 363 -0.95 9.42 12.40
C LEU A 363 -1.43 10.84 12.04
N GLU A 364 -2.74 11.07 12.01
CA GLU A 364 -3.36 12.40 11.81
C GLU A 364 -2.95 13.37 12.92
N ASP A 365 -2.96 12.91 14.18
CA ASP A 365 -2.50 13.69 15.35
C ASP A 365 -1.00 14.02 15.26
N LEU A 366 -0.22 13.17 14.59
CA LEU A 366 1.17 13.44 14.21
C LEU A 366 1.28 14.30 12.94
N GLY A 367 0.19 14.67 12.27
CA GLY A 367 0.17 15.51 11.07
C GLY A 367 0.48 14.77 9.76
N PHE A 368 0.22 13.46 9.70
CA PHE A 368 0.41 12.63 8.52
C PHE A 368 -0.88 11.87 8.17
N SER A 369 -1.04 11.50 6.90
CA SER A 369 -2.20 10.68 6.49
C SER A 369 -2.06 9.22 6.97
N GLY A 370 -3.18 8.50 7.05
CA GLY A 370 -3.15 7.06 7.29
C GLY A 370 -2.43 6.32 6.17
N ALA A 371 -1.28 5.71 6.48
CA ALA A 371 -0.52 4.84 5.57
C ALA A 371 0.42 3.94 6.37
N SER A 372 0.67 2.72 5.89
CA SER A 372 1.63 1.81 6.53
C SER A 372 3.06 2.34 6.47
N SER A 373 3.41 3.11 5.43
CA SER A 373 4.72 3.78 5.34
C SER A 373 4.93 4.84 6.41
N TYR A 374 3.87 5.46 6.94
CA TYR A 374 3.96 6.39 8.08
C TYR A 374 3.75 5.69 9.43
N ALA A 375 3.07 4.54 9.47
CA ALA A 375 3.01 3.69 10.67
C ALA A 375 4.37 3.03 11.00
N THR A 376 5.11 2.63 9.97
CA THR A 376 6.43 1.96 10.09
C THR A 376 7.46 2.76 10.91
N PRO A 377 7.67 4.07 10.68
CA PRO A 377 8.58 4.89 11.49
C PRO A 377 8.12 5.05 12.94
N VAL A 378 6.81 5.01 13.23
CA VAL A 378 6.30 4.99 14.62
C VAL A 378 6.80 3.76 15.36
N VAL A 379 6.56 2.58 14.78
CA VAL A 379 6.98 1.30 15.39
C VAL A 379 8.50 1.19 15.45
N THR A 380 9.21 1.74 14.47
CA THR A 380 10.68 1.80 14.46
C THR A 380 11.21 2.63 15.63
N GLU A 381 10.64 3.80 15.86
CA GLU A 381 11.08 4.68 16.95
C GLU A 381 10.83 4.05 18.33
N ILE A 382 9.67 3.41 18.51
CA ILE A 382 9.34 2.68 19.73
C ILE A 382 10.29 1.49 19.91
N THR A 383 10.61 0.77 18.83
CA THR A 383 11.59 -0.32 18.83
C THR A 383 12.95 0.18 19.33
N ARG A 384 13.43 1.31 18.80
CA ARG A 384 14.67 1.95 19.26
C ARG A 384 14.61 2.28 20.75
N GLY A 385 13.52 2.87 21.22
CA GLY A 385 13.33 3.21 22.63
C GLY A 385 13.33 1.98 23.55
N LEU A 386 12.69 0.89 23.14
CA LEU A 386 12.70 -0.37 23.89
C LEU A 386 14.12 -0.95 24.03
N ILE A 387 14.93 -0.85 22.97
CA ILE A 387 16.34 -1.27 23.00
C ILE A 387 17.16 -0.37 23.93
N ASP A 388 16.95 0.96 23.89
CA ASP A 388 17.62 1.90 24.79
C ASP A 388 17.26 1.65 26.27
N ASN A 389 16.04 1.17 26.53
CA ASN A 389 15.55 0.75 27.84
C ASN A 389 15.97 -0.69 28.23
N GLY A 390 16.81 -1.35 27.44
CA GLY A 390 17.45 -2.61 27.82
C GLY A 390 16.82 -3.89 27.25
N LEU A 391 15.85 -3.80 26.32
CA LEU A 391 15.37 -4.96 25.57
C LEU A 391 16.32 -5.24 24.40
N LYS A 392 17.26 -6.17 24.60
CA LYS A 392 18.44 -6.28 23.74
C LYS A 392 18.33 -7.33 22.63
N THR A 393 17.35 -8.21 22.66
CA THR A 393 17.19 -9.29 21.66
C THR A 393 15.93 -9.08 20.82
N HIS A 394 15.88 -9.66 19.61
CA HIS A 394 14.68 -9.62 18.75
C HIS A 394 13.41 -10.06 19.51
N LYS A 395 13.53 -11.15 20.30
CA LYS A 395 12.41 -11.69 21.08
C LYS A 395 11.92 -10.69 22.12
N GLN A 396 12.83 -10.16 22.94
CA GLN A 396 12.48 -9.18 23.97
C GLN A 396 11.85 -7.93 23.37
N VAL A 397 12.40 -7.40 22.28
CA VAL A 397 11.85 -6.23 21.58
C VAL A 397 10.43 -6.50 21.09
N ARG A 398 10.19 -7.66 20.46
CA ARG A 398 8.84 -8.04 20.01
C ARG A 398 7.85 -8.19 21.16
N GLU A 399 8.25 -8.87 22.23
CA GLU A 399 7.41 -9.01 23.43
C GLU A 399 7.09 -7.65 24.05
N GLY A 400 8.09 -6.75 24.12
CA GLY A 400 7.92 -5.38 24.58
C GLY A 400 6.95 -4.59 23.70
N LEU A 401 7.07 -4.69 22.37
CA LEU A 401 6.15 -4.05 21.44
C LEU A 401 4.72 -4.57 21.60
N VAL A 402 4.53 -5.89 21.67
CA VAL A 402 3.20 -6.50 21.87
C VAL A 402 2.58 -6.02 23.19
N ALA A 403 3.37 -5.85 24.25
CA ALA A 403 2.88 -5.32 25.53
C ALA A 403 2.35 -3.87 25.43
N LEU A 404 2.82 -3.11 24.45
CA LEU A 404 2.36 -1.75 24.15
C LEU A 404 1.13 -1.70 23.24
N THR A 405 0.58 -2.86 22.85
CA THR A 405 -0.63 -2.95 22.03
C THR A 405 -1.88 -3.23 22.88
N GLN A 406 -3.05 -3.02 22.27
CA GLN A 406 -4.36 -3.46 22.72
C GLN A 406 -5.01 -4.31 21.63
N ALA A 407 -5.91 -5.22 22.02
CA ALA A 407 -6.70 -5.96 21.05
C ALA A 407 -7.75 -5.03 20.45
N ALA A 408 -7.62 -4.75 19.16
CA ALA A 408 -8.67 -4.12 18.36
C ALA A 408 -9.43 -5.18 17.57
N GLU A 409 -10.66 -4.87 17.22
CA GLU A 409 -11.57 -5.79 16.56
C GLU A 409 -12.14 -5.15 15.30
N ALA A 410 -12.17 -5.90 14.20
CA ALA A 410 -12.87 -5.52 12.99
C ALA A 410 -13.65 -6.70 12.42
N TRP A 411 -14.62 -6.41 11.56
CA TRP A 411 -15.36 -7.43 10.83
C TRP A 411 -14.79 -7.57 9.42
N GLU A 412 -14.32 -8.78 9.11
CA GLU A 412 -13.92 -9.19 7.76
C GLU A 412 -15.01 -10.12 7.21
N GLY A 413 -15.91 -9.57 6.39
CA GLY A 413 -17.10 -10.31 5.94
C GLY A 413 -18.02 -10.66 7.11
N SER A 414 -18.14 -11.95 7.42
CA SER A 414 -18.92 -12.47 8.56
C SER A 414 -18.08 -12.86 9.77
N GLU A 415 -16.76 -12.68 9.71
CA GLU A 415 -15.84 -13.06 10.78
C GLU A 415 -15.38 -11.83 11.55
N LYS A 416 -15.30 -11.97 12.87
CA LYS A 416 -14.71 -10.98 13.75
C LYS A 416 -13.24 -11.32 13.91
N VAL A 417 -12.37 -10.38 13.55
CA VAL A 417 -10.91 -10.55 13.59
C VAL A 417 -10.34 -9.62 14.64
N GLU A 418 -9.51 -10.18 15.52
CA GLU A 418 -8.73 -9.45 16.51
C GLU A 418 -7.32 -9.18 15.98
N TYR A 419 -6.81 -7.97 16.22
CA TYR A 419 -5.47 -7.58 15.80
C TYR A 419 -4.81 -6.61 16.78
N PRO A 420 -3.47 -6.63 16.87
CA PRO A 420 -2.71 -5.82 17.82
C PRO A 420 -2.60 -4.37 17.34
N LEU A 421 -3.40 -3.48 17.95
CA LEU A 421 -3.34 -2.04 17.70
C LEU A 421 -2.45 -1.38 18.74
N LEU A 422 -1.47 -0.59 18.30
CA LEU A 422 -0.59 0.16 19.19
C LEU A 422 -1.39 1.15 20.04
N ASP A 423 -1.10 1.17 21.34
CA ASP A 423 -1.73 2.08 22.30
C ASP A 423 -0.73 3.20 22.66
N PHE A 424 -0.93 4.38 22.09
CA PHE A 424 -0.06 5.55 22.35
C PHE A 424 -0.07 5.97 23.83
N GLY A 425 -1.13 5.65 24.59
CA GLY A 425 -1.17 5.87 26.03
C GLY A 425 -0.16 4.99 26.75
N LYS A 426 -0.13 3.69 26.45
CA LYS A 426 0.87 2.75 26.98
C LYS A 426 2.30 3.10 26.57
N VAL A 427 2.48 3.56 25.33
CA VAL A 427 3.78 4.03 24.82
C VAL A 427 4.28 5.19 25.69
N LYS A 428 3.47 6.25 25.85
CA LYS A 428 3.84 7.42 26.66
C LYS A 428 4.17 7.04 28.11
N SER A 429 3.34 6.21 28.75
CA SER A 429 3.60 5.80 30.14
C SER A 429 4.88 4.98 30.29
N SER A 430 5.22 4.15 29.31
CA SER A 430 6.38 3.25 29.38
C SER A 430 7.71 4.01 29.27
N PHE A 431 7.74 5.11 28.51
CA PHE A 431 8.96 5.91 28.32
C PHE A 431 9.12 7.05 29.34
N VAL A 432 8.01 7.61 29.87
CA VAL A 432 8.05 8.61 30.95
C VAL A 432 8.45 8.00 32.30
N SER A 433 8.07 6.74 32.57
CA SER A 433 8.43 6.07 33.83
C SER A 433 9.93 5.74 33.92
N SER A 434 10.60 5.57 32.78
CA SER A 434 12.04 5.29 32.70
C SER A 434 12.92 6.54 32.89
N SER A 435 12.43 7.74 32.57
CA SER A 435 13.19 8.99 32.71
C SER A 435 13.20 9.54 34.13
N GLN A 436 12.26 9.14 34.99
CA GLN A 436 12.26 9.53 36.43
C GLN A 436 13.17 8.66 37.32
N ASN A 437 13.69 7.55 36.79
CA ASN A 437 14.55 6.60 37.51
C ASN A 437 16.03 6.63 37.07
N LYS A 438 16.44 7.62 36.25
CA LYS A 438 17.84 7.84 35.84
C LYS A 438 18.49 8.98 36.63
#